data_AF-A0A7U9QVU1-F1
#
_entry.id   AF-A0A7U9QVU1-F1
#
_cell.length_a   1.000
_cell.length_b   1.000
_cell.length_c   1.000
_cell.angle_alpha   90.00
_cell.angle_beta   90.00
_cell.angle_gamma   90.00
#
_symmetry.space_group_name_H-M   'P 1'
#
loop_
_entity.id
_entity.type
_entity.pdbx_description
1 polymer ?
#
loop_
_entity_poly.entity_id
_entity_poly.type
_entity_poly.pdbx_seq_one_letter_code
_entity_poly.pdbx_strand_id
1 'polypeptide(L)'
;MKYFYVTVDKNYIPPMPLAWFGLIDRKTLERKKSGTPPKYMRFFLDESIRMTFTDIITSPCFMASEMVWDVIKRYEPSMKGMRIVLCDKARRKSRAYYIPYLERVWIVSQIKGNPRCMPVERQCLEGRKILEVTDGWQYKVIMRMDMVESILRRDALGIGLEEILMELENSI
;
A
#
# COMPACT_ATOMS: atom_id res chain seq x y z
N MET A 1 -13.25 16.36 -3.99
CA MET A 1 -13.14 14.92 -3.68
C MET A 1 -11.93 14.73 -2.79
N LYS A 2 -12.07 14.04 -1.65
CA LYS A 2 -10.97 13.87 -0.67
C LYS A 2 -10.12 12.63 -0.99
N TYR A 3 -8.88 12.65 -0.54
CA TYR A 3 -7.91 11.59 -0.66
C TYR A 3 -7.17 11.43 0.68
N PHE A 4 -6.73 10.21 0.97
CA PHE A 4 -6.05 9.86 2.21
C PHE A 4 -4.79 9.06 1.92
N TYR A 5 -3.76 9.31 2.72
CA TYR A 5 -2.69 8.34 2.89
C TYR A 5 -3.24 7.14 3.66
N VAL A 6 -3.06 5.95 3.11
CA VAL A 6 -3.50 4.71 3.71
C VAL A 6 -2.30 4.05 4.38
N THR A 7 -2.39 3.89 5.70
CA THR A 7 -1.32 3.39 6.58
C THR A 7 -1.83 2.25 7.44
N VAL A 8 -0.94 1.51 8.11
CA VAL A 8 -1.38 0.55 9.13
C VAL A 8 -1.67 1.32 10.41
N ASP A 9 -2.83 1.07 11.02
CA ASP A 9 -3.19 1.68 12.30
C ASP A 9 -2.12 1.35 13.36
N LYS A 10 -1.68 2.37 14.10
CA LYS A 10 -0.58 2.30 15.08
C LYS A 10 -0.77 1.27 16.20
N ASN A 11 -2.01 0.84 16.45
CA ASN A 11 -2.33 -0.18 17.45
C ASN A 11 -2.06 -1.60 16.96
N TYR A 12 -1.69 -1.77 15.68
CA TYR A 12 -1.44 -3.05 15.06
C TYR A 12 0.01 -3.18 14.62
N ILE A 13 0.56 -4.38 14.82
CA ILE A 13 1.82 -4.79 14.22
C ILE A 13 1.46 -5.68 13.03
N PRO A 14 1.63 -5.20 11.78
CA PRO A 14 1.29 -5.97 10.59
C PRO A 14 2.30 -7.10 10.36
N PRO A 15 1.96 -8.13 9.56
CA PRO A 15 2.89 -9.18 9.21
C PRO A 15 4.08 -8.65 8.40
N MET A 16 5.29 -9.02 8.80
CA MET A 16 6.50 -8.74 8.03
C MET A 16 7.03 -10.06 7.44
N PRO A 17 7.02 -10.24 6.10
CA PRO A 17 7.62 -11.41 5.48
C PRO A 17 9.11 -11.49 5.83
N LEU A 18 9.65 -12.70 5.99
CA LEU A 18 11.09 -12.95 6.09
C LEU A 18 11.69 -13.12 4.69
N ALA A 19 12.98 -12.79 4.55
CA ALA A 19 13.74 -12.97 3.29
C ALA A 19 13.06 -12.33 2.05
N TRP A 20 12.36 -11.20 2.24
CA TRP A 20 11.65 -10.50 1.17
C TRP A 20 12.56 -9.66 0.25
N PHE A 21 13.74 -9.30 0.75
CA PHE A 21 14.68 -8.42 0.05
C PHE A 21 15.10 -9.01 -1.30
N GLY A 22 15.04 -8.21 -2.37
CA GLY A 22 15.34 -8.65 -3.73
C GLY A 22 14.21 -9.44 -4.42
N LEU A 23 13.12 -9.73 -3.71
CA LEU A 23 11.99 -10.50 -4.25
C LEU A 23 10.73 -9.64 -4.46
N ILE A 24 10.33 -8.92 -3.41
CA ILE A 24 9.10 -8.10 -3.36
C ILE A 24 9.35 -6.67 -2.87
N ASP A 25 10.62 -6.23 -2.85
CA ASP A 25 10.93 -4.84 -2.59
C ASP A 25 10.46 -3.92 -3.73
N ARG A 26 10.26 -2.64 -3.42
CA ARG A 26 9.67 -1.66 -4.34
C ARG A 26 10.44 -1.51 -5.65
N LYS A 27 11.77 -1.60 -5.65
CA LYS A 27 12.60 -1.51 -6.87
C LYS A 27 12.49 -2.77 -7.72
N THR A 28 12.48 -3.93 -7.07
CA THR A 28 12.27 -5.21 -7.73
C THR A 28 10.89 -5.31 -8.37
N LEU A 29 9.85 -4.84 -7.69
CA LEU A 29 8.49 -4.84 -8.22
C LEU A 29 8.36 -3.93 -9.46
N GLU A 30 9.00 -2.75 -9.46
CA GLU A 30 9.04 -1.88 -10.64
C GLU A 30 9.63 -2.58 -11.86
N ARG A 31 10.79 -3.23 -11.71
CA ARG A 31 11.43 -3.98 -12.80
C ARG A 31 10.58 -5.14 -13.30
N LYS A 32 9.82 -5.77 -12.41
CA LYS A 32 8.93 -6.90 -12.73
C LYS A 32 7.60 -6.49 -13.36
N LYS A 33 7.22 -5.19 -13.37
CA LYS A 33 5.98 -4.72 -14.01
C LYS A 33 5.89 -5.06 -15.51
N SER A 34 7.04 -5.19 -16.18
CA SER A 34 7.14 -5.51 -17.61
C SER A 34 7.32 -7.01 -17.92
N GLY A 35 7.63 -7.82 -16.91
CA GLY A 35 7.83 -9.27 -17.06
C GLY A 35 6.61 -10.09 -16.65
N THR A 36 6.65 -11.40 -16.90
CA THR A 36 5.65 -12.34 -16.36
C THR A 36 6.03 -12.68 -14.92
N PRO A 37 5.32 -12.17 -13.89
CA PRO A 37 5.62 -12.53 -12.51
C PRO A 37 5.27 -14.00 -12.26
N PRO A 38 5.93 -14.67 -11.29
CA PRO A 38 5.51 -16.00 -10.85
C PRO A 38 4.04 -15.97 -10.37
N LYS A 39 3.29 -17.04 -10.66
CA LYS A 39 1.84 -17.15 -10.40
C LYS A 39 1.45 -16.83 -8.95
N TYR A 40 2.31 -17.18 -7.99
CA TYR A 40 2.25 -16.72 -6.61
C TYR A 40 3.62 -16.88 -5.93
N MET A 41 3.87 -16.14 -4.85
CA MET A 41 5.03 -16.31 -3.99
C MET A 41 4.61 -16.67 -2.56
N ARG A 42 5.44 -17.41 -1.83
CA ARG A 42 5.19 -17.76 -0.43
C ARG A 42 6.30 -17.23 0.45
N PHE A 43 5.94 -16.58 1.54
CA PHE A 43 6.87 -16.06 2.54
C PHE A 43 6.51 -16.60 3.92
N PHE A 44 7.54 -16.91 4.70
CA PHE A 44 7.38 -17.19 6.12
C PHE A 44 7.46 -15.90 6.92
N LEU A 45 6.80 -15.88 8.07
CA LEU A 45 6.77 -14.73 8.98
C LEU A 45 7.67 -14.99 10.18
N ASP A 46 8.11 -13.91 10.83
CA ASP A 46 8.83 -14.01 12.10
C ASP A 46 7.89 -14.52 13.20
N GLU A 47 8.25 -15.66 13.78
CA GLU A 47 7.44 -16.33 14.81
C GLU A 47 7.54 -15.64 16.17
N SER A 48 8.60 -14.88 16.42
CA SER A 48 8.85 -14.18 17.69
C SER A 48 7.97 -12.93 17.87
N ILE A 49 7.44 -12.39 16.78
CA ILE A 49 6.65 -11.17 16.80
C ILE A 49 5.17 -11.50 17.02
N ARG A 50 4.54 -10.82 17.98
CA ARG A 50 3.09 -10.85 18.16
C ARG A 50 2.42 -9.90 17.17
N MET A 51 2.27 -10.37 15.94
CA MET A 51 1.61 -9.64 14.85
C MET A 51 0.11 -9.97 14.75
N THR A 52 -0.61 -9.10 14.03
CA THR A 52 -1.98 -9.32 13.61
C THR A 52 -2.03 -9.29 12.09
N PHE A 53 -2.75 -10.21 11.46
CA PHE A 53 -2.99 -10.18 10.02
C PHE A 53 -3.95 -9.02 9.68
N THR A 54 -3.40 -7.82 9.49
CA THR A 54 -4.12 -6.62 9.04
C THR A 54 -4.55 -6.75 7.59
N ASP A 55 -5.54 -5.96 7.17
CA ASP A 55 -6.05 -6.00 5.79
C ASP A 55 -5.17 -5.24 4.80
N ILE A 56 -4.24 -4.43 5.30
CA ILE A 56 -3.15 -3.88 4.50
C ILE A 56 -1.81 -4.04 5.21
N ILE A 57 -0.75 -4.03 4.41
CA ILE A 57 0.65 -3.99 4.86
C ILE A 57 1.34 -2.93 4.01
N THR A 58 2.15 -2.06 4.61
CA THR A 58 2.83 -0.96 3.88
C THR A 58 4.33 -1.19 3.71
N SER A 59 4.90 -2.20 4.38
CA SER A 59 6.30 -2.56 4.32
C SER A 59 6.48 -4.07 4.17
N PRO A 60 7.34 -4.56 3.27
CA PRO A 60 8.31 -3.80 2.44
C PRO A 60 7.69 -3.06 1.25
N CYS A 61 6.45 -3.37 0.91
CA CYS A 61 5.66 -2.73 -0.13
C CYS A 61 4.19 -2.79 0.24
N PHE A 62 3.33 -2.11 -0.52
CA PHE A 62 1.90 -2.16 -0.28
C PHE A 62 1.32 -3.54 -0.64
N MET A 63 0.65 -4.15 0.32
CA MET A 63 -0.06 -5.42 0.16
C MET A 63 -1.47 -5.26 0.70
N ALA A 64 -2.44 -5.84 0.01
CA ALA A 64 -3.84 -5.85 0.39
C ALA A 64 -4.29 -7.29 0.67
N SER A 65 -5.13 -7.50 1.68
CA SER A 65 -5.85 -8.76 1.83
C SER A 65 -6.77 -8.98 0.63
N GLU A 66 -7.31 -10.20 0.50
CA GLU A 66 -8.26 -10.53 -0.56
C GLU A 66 -9.47 -9.57 -0.60
N MET A 67 -10.03 -9.23 0.56
CA MET A 67 -11.15 -8.28 0.63
C MET A 67 -10.78 -6.90 0.10
N VAL A 68 -9.64 -6.34 0.54
CA VAL A 68 -9.20 -5.02 0.07
C VAL A 68 -8.82 -5.06 -1.41
N TRP A 69 -8.21 -6.15 -1.87
CA TRP A 69 -7.90 -6.36 -3.27
C TRP A 69 -9.16 -6.40 -4.14
N ASP A 70 -10.21 -7.08 -3.71
CA ASP A 70 -11.50 -7.10 -4.41
C ASP A 70 -12.13 -5.71 -4.49
N VAL A 71 -12.01 -4.90 -3.43
CA VAL A 71 -12.44 -3.50 -3.48
C VAL A 71 -11.61 -2.72 -4.49
N ILE A 72 -10.29 -2.83 -4.47
CA ILE A 72 -9.41 -2.19 -5.47
C ILE A 72 -9.83 -2.57 -6.88
N LYS A 73 -10.11 -3.86 -7.13
CA LYS A 73 -10.54 -4.37 -8.45
C LYS A 73 -11.92 -3.88 -8.89
N ARG A 74 -12.81 -3.50 -7.96
CA ARG A 74 -14.11 -2.88 -8.32
C ARG A 74 -13.93 -1.45 -8.84
N TYR A 75 -13.00 -0.70 -8.26
CA TYR A 75 -12.73 0.69 -8.69
C TYR A 75 -11.73 0.75 -9.86
N GLU A 76 -10.81 -0.19 -9.94
CA GLU A 76 -9.80 -0.32 -10.99
C GLU A 76 -9.81 -1.74 -11.59
N PRO A 77 -10.79 -2.09 -12.44
CA PRO A 77 -10.92 -3.46 -12.98
C PRO A 77 -9.73 -3.92 -13.82
N SER A 78 -8.97 -3.00 -14.40
CA SER A 78 -7.74 -3.32 -15.15
C SER A 78 -6.51 -3.53 -14.26
N MET A 79 -6.59 -3.22 -12.95
CA MET A 79 -5.47 -3.34 -12.02
C MET A 79 -4.91 -4.77 -12.02
N LYS A 80 -3.62 -4.89 -12.33
CA LYS A 80 -2.85 -6.12 -12.20
C LYS A 80 -2.17 -6.16 -10.85
N GLY A 81 -1.86 -7.36 -10.39
CA GLY A 81 -1.15 -7.54 -9.13
C GLY A 81 -0.60 -8.95 -8.99
N MET A 82 0.26 -9.13 -7.99
CA MET A 82 0.89 -10.40 -7.67
C MET A 82 0.29 -10.96 -6.38
N ARG A 83 -0.16 -12.21 -6.43
CA ARG A 83 -0.63 -12.93 -5.24
C ARG A 83 0.56 -13.45 -4.44
N ILE A 84 0.54 -13.24 -3.13
CA ILE A 84 1.51 -13.78 -2.19
C ILE A 84 0.77 -14.52 -1.06
N VAL A 85 1.44 -15.47 -0.41
CA VAL A 85 0.92 -16.17 0.76
C VAL A 85 1.89 -15.98 1.92
N LEU A 86 1.44 -15.34 2.98
CA LEU A 86 2.20 -15.14 4.21
C LEU A 86 1.86 -16.26 5.19
N CYS A 87 2.88 -16.96 5.67
CA CYS A 87 2.75 -18.16 6.49
C CYS A 87 3.33 -17.95 7.89
N ASP A 88 2.49 -18.00 8.91
CA ASP A 88 2.85 -18.10 10.32
C ASP A 88 2.86 -19.58 10.73
N LYS A 89 4.06 -20.18 10.79
CA LYS A 89 4.21 -21.59 11.16
C LYS A 89 3.86 -21.84 12.63
N ALA A 90 4.32 -20.97 13.54
CA ALA A 90 4.10 -21.11 14.97
C ALA A 90 2.61 -21.18 15.31
N ARG A 91 1.78 -20.36 14.64
CA ARG A 91 0.33 -20.32 14.86
C ARG A 91 -0.46 -21.16 13.85
N ARG A 92 0.22 -21.88 12.94
CA ARG A 92 -0.36 -22.65 11.82
C ARG A 92 -1.38 -21.85 11.01
N LYS A 93 -1.12 -20.55 10.82
CA LYS A 93 -1.98 -19.63 10.07
C LYS A 93 -1.30 -19.24 8.77
N SER A 94 -2.09 -19.10 7.71
CA SER A 94 -1.60 -18.55 6.45
C SER A 94 -2.67 -17.67 5.85
N ARG A 95 -2.27 -16.54 5.26
CA ARG A 95 -3.19 -15.61 4.63
C ARG A 95 -2.63 -15.15 3.28
N ALA A 96 -3.49 -15.11 2.28
CA ALA A 96 -3.16 -14.56 0.98
C ALA A 96 -3.24 -13.03 1.01
N TYR A 97 -2.27 -12.40 0.36
CA TYR A 97 -2.24 -10.97 0.09
C TYR A 97 -1.98 -10.75 -1.40
N TYR A 98 -2.31 -9.55 -1.87
CA TYR A 98 -2.11 -9.12 -3.24
C TYR A 98 -1.29 -7.84 -3.24
N ILE A 99 -0.25 -7.81 -4.06
CA ILE A 99 0.57 -6.63 -4.31
C ILE A 99 0.04 -5.96 -5.59
N PRO A 100 -0.73 -4.86 -5.50
CA PRO A 100 -1.20 -4.14 -6.67
C PRO A 100 -0.04 -3.47 -7.41
N TYR A 101 -0.10 -3.45 -8.74
CA TYR A 101 0.85 -2.70 -9.58
C TYR A 101 0.41 -1.25 -9.72
N LEU A 102 0.58 -0.50 -8.64
CA LEU A 102 0.18 0.91 -8.57
C LEU A 102 1.01 1.78 -9.51
N GLU A 103 0.36 2.78 -10.09
CA GLU A 103 1.06 3.93 -10.67
C GLU A 103 1.89 4.61 -9.58
N ARG A 104 3.13 4.97 -9.92
CA ARG A 104 4.05 5.63 -8.99
C ARG A 104 4.32 7.04 -9.46
N VAL A 105 4.07 8.02 -8.60
CA VAL A 105 4.33 9.44 -8.86
C VAL A 105 5.48 9.90 -7.97
N TRP A 106 6.48 10.53 -8.59
CA TRP A 106 7.59 11.16 -7.88
C TRP A 106 7.16 12.56 -7.43
N ILE A 107 7.35 12.87 -6.15
CA ILE A 107 7.02 14.15 -5.56
C ILE A 107 8.30 14.82 -5.06
N VAL A 108 8.47 16.09 -5.40
CA VAL A 108 9.53 16.91 -4.85
C VAL A 108 9.01 17.51 -3.54
N SER A 109 9.33 16.89 -2.40
CA SER A 109 8.94 17.46 -1.10
C SER A 109 9.66 18.79 -0.88
N GLN A 110 8.93 19.91 -0.99
CA GLN A 110 9.50 21.24 -0.78
C GLN A 110 9.47 21.71 0.68
N ILE A 111 8.91 20.93 1.61
CA ILE A 111 8.76 21.38 3.00
C ILE A 111 10.01 21.05 3.81
N LYS A 112 10.89 22.04 3.97
CA LYS A 112 11.96 22.02 4.98
C LYS A 112 11.33 21.86 6.38
N GLY A 113 11.55 20.72 7.04
CA GLY A 113 11.35 20.59 8.49
C GLY A 113 10.39 19.50 8.98
N ASN A 114 9.59 18.86 8.12
CA ASN A 114 8.79 17.69 8.54
C ASN A 114 8.86 16.53 7.53
N PRO A 115 9.73 15.53 7.76
CA PRO A 115 9.90 14.40 6.85
C PRO A 115 8.66 13.50 6.73
N ARG A 116 7.61 13.69 7.54
CA ARG A 116 6.35 12.93 7.42
C ARG A 116 5.33 13.56 6.46
N CYS A 117 5.51 14.83 6.11
CA CYS A 117 4.62 15.53 5.21
C CYS A 117 5.10 15.35 3.76
N MET A 118 4.30 14.65 2.96
CA MET A 118 4.42 14.63 1.51
C MET A 118 3.24 15.43 0.97
N PRO A 119 3.39 16.72 0.70
CA PRO A 119 2.32 17.45 0.07
C PRO A 119 2.19 16.98 -1.39
N VAL A 120 0.97 16.97 -1.92
CA VAL A 120 0.68 16.42 -3.26
C VAL A 120 -0.07 17.47 -4.05
N GLU A 121 0.43 17.78 -5.25
CA GLU A 121 -0.28 18.64 -6.20
C GLU A 121 -1.62 17.99 -6.60
N ARG A 122 -2.65 18.81 -6.74
CA ARG A 122 -4.00 18.33 -7.05
C ARG A 122 -4.06 17.57 -8.37
N GLN A 123 -3.33 18.02 -9.39
CA GLN A 123 -3.24 17.35 -10.69
C GLN A 123 -2.71 15.92 -10.56
N CYS A 124 -1.87 15.63 -9.55
CA CYS A 124 -1.39 14.27 -9.29
C CYS A 124 -2.50 13.33 -8.79
N LEU A 125 -3.63 13.84 -8.33
CA LEU A 125 -4.72 13.02 -7.78
C LEU A 125 -5.92 12.92 -8.72
N GLU A 126 -6.08 13.87 -9.64
CA GLU A 126 -7.25 13.94 -10.52
C GLU A 126 -7.43 12.67 -11.36
N GLY A 127 -8.67 12.16 -11.38
CA GLY A 127 -9.02 10.91 -12.06
C GLY A 127 -8.57 9.63 -11.34
N ARG A 128 -7.43 9.65 -10.64
CA ARG A 128 -6.85 8.47 -9.97
C ARG A 128 -7.65 8.05 -8.74
N LYS A 129 -7.78 6.74 -8.52
CA LYS A 129 -8.48 6.16 -7.35
C LYS A 129 -7.51 5.67 -6.29
N ILE A 130 -6.36 5.17 -6.72
CA ILE A 130 -5.27 4.65 -5.90
C ILE A 130 -3.96 4.87 -6.62
N LEU A 131 -2.93 5.31 -5.91
CA LEU A 131 -1.57 5.49 -6.44
C LEU A 131 -0.55 5.37 -5.31
N GLU A 132 0.71 5.11 -5.67
CA GLU A 132 1.84 5.22 -4.77
C GLU A 132 2.61 6.53 -5.06
N VAL A 133 2.97 7.26 -4.02
CA VAL A 133 3.80 8.46 -4.14
C VAL A 133 5.13 8.24 -3.44
N THR A 134 6.20 8.87 -3.93
CA THR A 134 7.54 8.79 -3.32
C THR A 134 8.33 10.08 -3.50
N ASP A 135 9.16 10.41 -2.51
CA ASP A 135 10.18 11.48 -2.58
C ASP A 135 11.61 10.90 -2.71
N GLY A 136 11.72 9.59 -2.95
CA GLY A 136 12.97 8.83 -2.97
C GLY A 136 13.35 8.18 -1.64
N TRP A 137 12.87 8.71 -0.52
CA TRP A 137 13.16 8.20 0.83
C TRP A 137 12.03 7.36 1.39
N GLN A 138 10.81 7.86 1.25
CA GLN A 138 9.60 7.19 1.70
C GLN A 138 8.67 6.93 0.52
N TYR A 139 7.77 5.98 0.71
CA TYR A 139 6.68 5.77 -0.23
C TYR A 139 5.40 5.53 0.53
N LYS A 140 4.35 6.19 0.08
CA LYS A 140 3.02 6.14 0.67
C LYS A 140 1.99 5.81 -0.39
N VAL A 141 0.96 5.08 -0.01
CA VAL A 141 -0.18 4.82 -0.88
C VAL A 141 -1.28 5.81 -0.56
N ILE A 142 -1.81 6.43 -1.62
CA ILE A 142 -2.95 7.33 -1.56
C ILE A 142 -4.15 6.61 -2.12
N MET A 143 -5.29 6.72 -1.43
CA MET A 143 -6.58 6.26 -1.93
C MET A 143 -7.62 7.38 -1.87
N ARG A 144 -8.53 7.37 -2.84
CA ARG A 144 -9.69 8.26 -2.86
C ARG A 144 -10.69 7.87 -1.77
N MET A 145 -11.37 8.87 -1.20
CA MET A 145 -12.26 8.69 -0.04
C MET A 145 -13.33 7.61 -0.22
N ASP A 146 -13.96 7.54 -1.38
CA ASP A 146 -15.02 6.56 -1.64
C ASP A 146 -14.51 5.11 -1.66
N MET A 147 -13.31 4.87 -2.18
CA MET A 147 -12.65 3.57 -2.10
C MET A 147 -12.33 3.21 -0.65
N VAL A 148 -11.79 4.17 0.12
CA VAL A 148 -11.49 3.98 1.55
C VAL A 148 -12.74 3.66 2.35
N GLU A 149 -13.83 4.40 2.15
CA GLU A 149 -15.13 4.12 2.80
C GLU A 149 -15.65 2.73 2.45
N SER A 150 -15.48 2.30 1.20
CA SER A 150 -15.86 0.96 0.76
C SER A 150 -15.06 -0.12 1.50
N ILE A 151 -13.77 0.10 1.74
CA ILE A 151 -12.93 -0.79 2.55
C ILE A 151 -13.42 -0.81 4.01
N LEU A 152 -13.62 0.36 4.61
CA LEU A 152 -14.01 0.48 6.02
C LEU A 152 -15.40 -0.13 6.31
N ARG A 153 -16.36 0.00 5.39
CA ARG A 153 -17.70 -0.61 5.52
C ARG A 153 -17.70 -2.14 5.45
N ARG A 154 -16.55 -2.77 5.18
CA ARG A 154 -16.36 -4.23 5.15
C ARG A 154 -15.53 -4.71 6.33
N ASP A 155 -15.51 -3.93 7.42
CA ASP A 155 -14.85 -4.24 8.68
C ASP A 155 -13.33 -4.51 8.52
N ALA A 156 -12.69 -3.73 7.64
CA ALA A 156 -11.26 -3.84 7.39
C ALA A 156 -10.44 -3.62 8.67
N LEU A 157 -9.54 -4.55 8.97
CA LEU A 157 -8.74 -4.57 10.18
C LEU A 157 -7.39 -3.86 9.99
N GLY A 158 -7.06 -2.97 10.93
CA GLY A 158 -5.74 -2.33 11.00
C GLY A 158 -5.50 -1.25 9.94
N ILE A 159 -6.55 -0.64 9.41
CA ILE A 159 -6.45 0.50 8.49
C ILE A 159 -6.29 1.80 9.28
N GLY A 160 -5.18 2.49 9.05
CA GLY A 160 -4.94 3.88 9.45
C GLY A 160 -5.12 4.82 8.26
N LEU A 161 -5.54 6.06 8.54
CA LEU A 161 -5.74 7.10 7.54
C LEU A 161 -5.08 8.40 8.00
N GLU A 162 -4.35 9.04 7.11
CA GLU A 162 -3.82 10.39 7.30
C GLU A 162 -4.38 11.29 6.18
N GLU A 163 -4.91 12.47 6.53
CA GLU A 163 -5.39 13.42 5.53
C GLU A 163 -4.21 14.01 4.75
N ILE A 164 -4.37 14.16 3.44
CA ILE A 164 -3.33 14.70 2.56
C ILE A 164 -3.34 16.21 2.67
N LEU A 165 -2.17 16.79 2.94
CA LEU A 165 -1.93 18.21 2.75
C LEU A 165 -1.77 18.46 1.24
N MET A 166 -2.65 19.25 0.66
CA MET A 166 -2.53 19.65 -0.75
C MET A 166 -1.59 20.85 -0.85
N GLU A 167 -0.71 20.87 -1.86
CA GLU A 167 -0.03 22.12 -2.22
C GLU A 167 -1.08 23.09 -2.76
N LEU A 168 -1.10 24.30 -2.22
CA LEU A 168 -1.88 25.39 -2.82
C LEU A 168 -1.22 25.70 -4.15
N GLU A 169 -2.01 25.70 -5.24
CA GLU A 169 -1.57 26.30 -6.49
C GLU A 169 -1.21 27.75 -6.18
N ASN A 170 0.07 28.09 -6.25
CA ASN A 170 0.48 29.47 -6.32
C ASN A 170 -0.06 30.00 -7.65
N SER A 171 -1.22 30.65 -7.62
CA SER A 171 -1.70 31.48 -8.72
C SER A 171 -0.62 32.51 -9.02
N ILE A 172 0.04 32.35 -10.18
CA ILE A 172 0.90 33.37 -10.80
C ILE A 172 0.02 34.51 -11.30
#